data_AF-N4VC35-F1
#
_entry.id   AF-N4VC35-F1
#
_cell.length_a   1.000
_cell.length_b   1.000
_cell.length_c   1.000
_cell.angle_alpha   90.00
_cell.angle_beta   90.00
_cell.angle_gamma   90.00
#
_symmetry.space_group_name_H-M   'P 1'
#
loop_
_entity.id
_entity.type
_entity.pdbx_description
1 polymer ?
#
loop_
_entity_poly.entity_id
_entity_poly.type
_entity_poly.pdbx_seq_one_letter_code
_entity_poly.pdbx_strand_id
1 'polypeptide(L)'
;MKESSLYLRFFGLFLVWVQLAQPIWAVTYTYVFTYGGGDYVCHARLEVYVNSQNPASTPEVTLRSVFCAPAAGGSRDVYDVPVAGQNGATTGAGAYILDLGPVNRNGHRGFEIGINQAAQSLPGNRRIPILFPRVNLYTDTAGEPLGVCSYRQGAIAWAQNDGTALRPYYRCPLGSTLERMIGIWRVCQLACSKF
;
A
#
# COMPACT_ATOMS: atom_id res chain seq x y z
N MET A 1 -54.48 -22.21 -6.80
CA MET A 1 -53.92 -20.84 -6.66
C MET A 1 -53.00 -20.71 -5.45
N LYS A 2 -52.00 -21.59 -5.26
CA LYS A 2 -51.01 -21.50 -4.15
C LYS A 2 -49.55 -21.49 -4.63
N GLU A 3 -49.27 -21.99 -5.82
CA GLU A 3 -47.90 -22.10 -6.34
C GLU A 3 -47.34 -20.79 -6.91
N SER A 4 -48.19 -19.91 -7.45
CA SER A 4 -47.78 -18.62 -8.04
C SER A 4 -47.18 -17.64 -7.03
N SER A 5 -47.55 -17.74 -5.74
CA SER A 5 -47.02 -16.88 -4.68
C SER A 5 -45.61 -17.28 -4.24
N LEU A 6 -45.25 -18.57 -4.36
CA LEU A 6 -43.94 -19.07 -3.99
C LEU A 6 -42.87 -18.63 -5.02
N TYR A 7 -43.18 -18.74 -6.31
CA TYR A 7 -42.29 -18.32 -7.41
C TYR A 7 -41.97 -16.83 -7.36
N LEU A 8 -42.96 -15.97 -7.06
CA LEU A 8 -42.75 -14.53 -6.97
C LEU A 8 -41.78 -14.16 -5.82
N ARG A 9 -41.85 -14.88 -4.70
CA ARG A 9 -40.97 -14.67 -3.54
C ARG A 9 -39.54 -15.13 -3.80
N PHE A 10 -39.36 -16.28 -4.46
CA PHE A 10 -38.04 -16.77 -4.85
C PHE A 10 -37.39 -15.88 -5.93
N PHE A 11 -38.17 -15.40 -6.91
CA PHE A 11 -37.67 -14.50 -7.94
C PHE A 11 -37.29 -13.12 -7.37
N GLY A 12 -38.09 -12.60 -6.44
CA GLY A 12 -37.77 -11.37 -5.71
C GLY A 12 -36.50 -11.50 -4.85
N LEU A 13 -36.34 -12.60 -4.11
CA LEU A 13 -35.13 -12.87 -3.34
C LEU A 13 -33.89 -13.05 -4.24
N PHE A 14 -34.04 -13.69 -5.40
CA PHE A 14 -32.96 -13.84 -6.38
C PHE A 14 -32.54 -12.48 -6.97
N LEU A 15 -33.48 -11.62 -7.33
CA LEU A 15 -33.18 -10.27 -7.82
C LEU A 15 -32.50 -9.40 -6.75
N VAL A 16 -32.93 -9.49 -5.50
CA VAL A 16 -32.27 -8.82 -4.37
C VAL A 16 -30.86 -9.38 -4.15
N TRP A 17 -30.67 -10.69 -4.26
CA TRP A 17 -29.35 -11.31 -4.15
C TRP A 17 -28.41 -10.90 -5.29
N VAL A 18 -28.90 -10.80 -6.53
CA VAL A 18 -28.13 -10.30 -7.69
C VAL A 18 -27.79 -8.81 -7.55
N GLN A 19 -28.68 -8.00 -6.96
CA GLN A 19 -28.39 -6.60 -6.67
C GLN A 19 -27.49 -6.38 -5.45
N LEU A 20 -27.43 -7.30 -4.50
CA LEU A 20 -26.50 -7.27 -3.36
C LEU A 20 -25.15 -7.95 -3.69
N ALA A 21 -25.12 -8.84 -4.68
CA ALA A 21 -23.92 -9.42 -5.27
C ALA A 21 -23.30 -8.51 -6.34
N GLN A 22 -23.48 -7.20 -6.24
CA GLN A 22 -22.67 -6.25 -6.99
C GLN A 22 -21.22 -6.45 -6.53
N PRO A 23 -20.31 -6.89 -7.39
CA PRO A 23 -18.93 -7.02 -6.99
C PRO A 23 -18.39 -5.61 -6.71
N ILE A 24 -17.67 -5.48 -5.61
CA ILE A 24 -17.11 -4.19 -5.18
C ILE A 24 -15.96 -3.89 -6.14
N TRP A 25 -16.17 -3.02 -7.11
CA TRP A 25 -15.27 -2.79 -8.25
C TRP A 25 -14.46 -1.48 -8.19
N ALA A 26 -14.45 -0.86 -7.01
CA ALA A 26 -13.57 0.25 -6.68
C ALA A 26 -13.13 0.05 -5.24
N VAL A 27 -11.84 -0.19 -5.04
CA VAL A 27 -11.31 -0.57 -3.72
C VAL A 27 -10.16 0.35 -3.35
N THR A 28 -10.23 0.87 -2.13
CA THR A 28 -9.11 1.57 -1.51
C THR A 28 -8.38 0.57 -0.61
N TYR A 29 -7.15 0.25 -0.98
CA TYR A 29 -6.30 -0.61 -0.18
C TYR A 29 -5.35 0.23 0.66
N THR A 30 -5.25 -0.08 1.95
CA THR A 30 -4.23 0.53 2.81
C THR A 30 -2.96 -0.32 2.78
N TYR A 31 -1.81 0.33 2.68
CA TYR A 31 -0.50 -0.30 2.69
C TYR A 31 0.45 0.35 3.69
N VAL A 32 1.42 -0.43 4.14
CA VAL A 32 2.63 0.05 4.78
C VAL A 32 3.79 -0.14 3.82
N PHE A 33 4.42 0.97 3.45
CA PHE A 33 5.65 0.99 2.67
C PHE A 33 6.82 1.26 3.61
N THR A 34 7.65 0.24 3.80
CA THR A 34 8.90 0.34 4.55
C THR A 34 10.06 0.61 3.61
N TYR A 35 10.87 1.60 3.96
CA TYR A 35 12.03 2.02 3.19
C TYR A 35 13.12 2.55 4.10
N GLY A 36 14.34 2.71 3.59
CA GLY A 36 15.43 3.19 4.41
C GLY A 36 16.67 3.52 3.60
N GLY A 37 17.62 4.15 4.28
CA GLY A 37 18.91 4.53 3.73
C GLY A 37 19.77 5.17 4.82
N GLY A 38 21.07 4.89 4.78
CA GLY A 38 21.99 5.25 5.86
C GLY A 38 21.55 4.61 7.19
N ASP A 39 21.47 5.44 8.24
CA ASP A 39 21.18 4.99 9.61
C ASP A 39 19.68 5.00 9.97
N TYR A 40 18.76 5.18 9.01
CA TYR A 40 17.33 5.29 9.28
C TYR A 40 16.48 4.36 8.41
N VAL A 41 15.42 3.84 9.03
CA VAL A 41 14.31 3.14 8.37
C VAL A 41 13.03 3.92 8.62
N CYS A 42 12.23 4.07 7.58
CA CYS A 42 10.97 4.78 7.57
C CYS A 42 9.81 3.87 7.15
N HIS A 43 8.65 4.13 7.72
CA HIS A 43 7.39 3.46 7.42
C HIS A 43 6.36 4.51 7.01
N ALA A 44 5.86 4.38 5.79
CA ALA A 44 4.79 5.20 5.26
C ALA A 44 3.49 4.43 5.22
N ARG A 45 2.41 5.02 5.74
CA ARG A 45 1.05 4.52 5.53
C ARG A 45 0.49 5.16 4.28
N LEU A 46 0.09 4.32 3.31
CA LEU A 46 -0.47 4.77 2.05
C LEU A 46 -1.87 4.18 1.87
N GLU A 47 -2.71 4.90 1.16
CA GLU A 47 -3.95 4.39 0.60
C GLU A 47 -3.84 4.45 -0.91
N VAL A 48 -4.11 3.33 -1.56
CA VAL A 48 -4.09 3.22 -3.02
C VAL A 48 -5.50 2.93 -3.49
N TYR A 49 -6.03 3.81 -4.32
CA TYR A 49 -7.31 3.65 -4.95
C TYR A 49 -7.11 3.19 -6.40
N VAL A 50 -7.78 2.09 -6.75
CA VAL A 50 -7.83 1.57 -8.12
C VAL A 50 -9.30 1.35 -8.47
N ASN A 51 -9.73 1.93 -9.59
CA ASN A 51 -11.05 1.68 -10.16
C ASN A 51 -10.92 0.66 -11.29
N SER A 52 -11.44 -0.54 -11.08
CA SER A 52 -11.37 -1.63 -12.05
C SER A 52 -12.49 -1.62 -13.07
N GLN A 53 -13.58 -0.86 -12.86
CA GLN A 53 -14.64 -0.67 -13.87
C GLN A 53 -14.20 0.23 -15.02
N ASN A 54 -13.33 1.20 -14.72
CA ASN A 54 -12.81 2.11 -15.72
C ASN A 54 -11.31 1.89 -15.88
N PRO A 55 -10.86 1.05 -16.83
CA PRO A 55 -9.44 0.85 -17.09
C PRO A 55 -8.73 2.13 -17.54
N ALA A 56 -9.46 3.15 -17.99
CA ALA A 56 -8.93 4.48 -18.27
C ALA A 56 -8.84 5.38 -17.03
N SER A 57 -9.32 4.93 -15.86
CA SER A 57 -9.13 5.65 -14.61
C SER A 57 -7.65 5.65 -14.23
N THR A 58 -7.18 6.84 -13.86
CA THR A 58 -5.87 7.02 -13.26
C THR A 58 -5.93 6.46 -11.84
N PRO A 59 -5.01 5.55 -11.45
CA PRO A 59 -4.92 5.12 -10.08
C PRO A 59 -4.51 6.32 -9.21
N GLU A 60 -4.90 6.31 -7.95
CA GLU A 60 -4.57 7.37 -7.01
C GLU A 60 -3.85 6.80 -5.81
N VAL A 61 -2.89 7.56 -5.27
CA VAL A 61 -2.22 7.23 -4.02
C VAL A 61 -2.28 8.41 -3.07
N THR A 62 -2.65 8.15 -1.83
CA THR A 62 -2.65 9.12 -0.75
C THR A 62 -1.68 8.67 0.33
N LEU A 63 -0.67 9.50 0.59
CA LEU A 63 0.21 9.31 1.74
C LEU A 63 -0.48 9.83 3.00
N ARG A 64 -0.63 9.01 4.04
CA ARG A 64 -1.32 9.38 5.28
C ARG A 64 -0.38 9.77 6.41
N SER A 65 0.77 9.11 6.49
CA SER A 65 1.76 9.39 7.53
C SER A 65 3.09 8.73 7.21
N VAL A 66 4.16 9.26 7.78
CA VAL A 66 5.52 8.73 7.67
C VAL A 66 6.21 8.84 9.02
N PHE A 67 6.82 7.73 9.45
CA PHE A 67 7.59 7.65 10.68
C PHE A 67 8.94 7.02 10.40
N CYS A 68 10.01 7.60 10.92
CA CYS A 68 11.36 7.07 10.79
C CYS A 68 11.98 6.75 12.15
N ALA A 69 12.77 5.68 12.20
CA ALA A 69 13.53 5.29 13.37
C ALA A 69 14.97 4.92 12.98
N PRO A 70 15.93 4.98 13.91
CA PRO A 70 17.28 4.48 13.67
C PRO A 70 17.28 3.00 13.27
N ALA A 71 18.06 2.66 12.24
CA ALA A 71 18.20 1.31 11.71
C ALA A 71 19.03 0.40 12.64
N ALA A 72 20.01 0.98 13.34
CA ALA A 72 20.87 0.29 14.28
C ALA A 72 20.33 0.41 15.72
N GLY A 73 20.06 -0.75 16.33
CA GLY A 73 20.04 -0.98 17.78
C GLY A 73 18.94 -0.27 18.59
N GLY A 74 17.93 -1.03 19.03
CA GLY A 74 17.19 -0.88 20.31
C GLY A 74 16.49 0.44 20.68
N SER A 75 16.84 1.56 20.05
CA SER A 75 16.26 2.87 20.29
C SER A 75 14.81 2.86 19.85
N ARG A 76 13.94 3.34 20.75
CA ARG A 76 12.51 3.52 20.50
C ARG A 76 12.21 4.91 19.95
N ASP A 77 13.24 5.68 19.61
CA ASP A 77 13.07 6.99 19.02
C ASP A 77 12.38 6.84 17.65
N VAL A 78 11.19 7.44 17.55
CA VAL A 78 10.42 7.52 16.32
C VAL A 78 10.24 9.00 16.00
N TYR A 79 10.51 9.36 14.76
CA TYR A 79 10.44 10.72 14.25
C TYR A 79 9.36 10.80 13.18
N ASP A 80 8.43 11.73 13.37
CA ASP A 80 7.40 12.04 12.39
C ASP A 80 8.03 12.83 11.24
N VAL A 81 7.83 12.36 10.02
CA VAL A 81 8.18 13.11 8.82
C VAL A 81 6.90 13.80 8.33
N PRO A 82 6.90 15.14 8.17
CA PRO A 82 5.76 15.85 7.64
C PRO A 82 5.35 15.29 6.27
N VAL A 83 4.05 15.17 6.03
CA VAL A 83 3.50 14.82 4.71
C VAL A 83 3.17 16.12 3.97
N ALA A 84 3.73 16.29 2.77
CA ALA A 84 3.50 17.49 1.98
C ALA A 84 2.00 17.65 1.66
N GLY A 85 1.45 18.85 1.89
CA GLY A 85 0.04 19.15 1.68
C GLY A 85 -0.89 18.76 2.85
N GLN A 86 -0.36 18.21 3.95
CA GLN A 86 -1.14 17.88 5.15
C GLN A 86 -0.77 18.78 6.32
N ASN A 87 -1.76 19.13 7.15
CA ASN A 87 -1.57 19.92 8.38
C ASN A 87 -0.75 21.22 8.17
N GLY A 88 -0.90 21.86 7.00
CA GLY A 88 -0.17 23.08 6.65
C GLY A 88 1.30 22.88 6.25
N ALA A 89 1.79 21.64 6.18
CA ALA A 89 3.15 21.34 5.74
C ALA A 89 3.30 21.56 4.22
N THR A 90 4.18 22.49 3.83
CA THR A 90 4.49 22.78 2.43
C THR A 90 5.64 21.93 1.88
N THR A 91 6.41 21.30 2.77
CA THR A 91 7.55 20.43 2.45
C THR A 91 7.48 19.16 3.31
N GLY A 92 8.02 18.05 2.80
CA GLY A 92 7.93 16.77 3.49
C GLY A 92 8.05 15.58 2.56
N ALA A 93 7.47 14.45 2.98
CA ALA A 93 7.26 13.28 2.14
C ALA A 93 6.01 13.44 1.29
N GLY A 94 6.10 13.08 0.02
CA GLY A 94 4.95 12.99 -0.89
C GLY A 94 4.95 11.64 -1.60
N ALA A 95 3.79 11.00 -1.73
CA ALA A 95 3.65 9.78 -2.53
C ALA A 95 3.22 10.11 -3.96
N TYR A 96 3.57 9.23 -4.87
CA TYR A 96 3.12 9.28 -6.25
C TYR A 96 2.83 7.86 -6.75
N ILE A 97 1.98 7.78 -7.76
CA ILE A 97 1.68 6.55 -8.50
C ILE A 97 1.78 6.82 -9.99
N LEU A 98 2.44 5.91 -10.72
CA LEU A 98 2.61 5.99 -12.16
C LEU A 98 2.13 4.69 -12.81
N ASP A 99 1.45 4.82 -13.94
CA ASP A 99 1.15 3.68 -14.79
C ASP A 99 2.43 3.18 -15.48
N LEU A 100 2.68 1.86 -15.44
CA LEU A 100 3.86 1.24 -16.05
C LEU A 100 3.65 0.87 -17.52
N GLY A 101 2.48 1.16 -18.08
CA GLY A 101 2.17 0.97 -19.49
C GLY A 101 0.92 0.12 -19.70
N PRO A 102 0.71 -0.43 -20.91
CA PRO A 102 -0.51 -1.15 -21.21
C PRO A 102 -0.66 -2.40 -20.35
N VAL A 103 -1.89 -2.87 -20.24
CA VAL A 103 -2.20 -4.16 -19.59
C VAL A 103 -1.38 -5.28 -20.21
N ASN A 104 -0.91 -6.22 -19.38
CA ASN A 104 -0.18 -7.38 -19.88
C ASN A 104 -1.14 -8.38 -20.55
N ARG A 105 -0.60 -9.50 -21.06
CA ARG A 105 -1.39 -10.56 -21.74
C ARG A 105 -2.48 -11.19 -20.86
N ASN A 106 -2.35 -11.09 -19.54
CA ASN A 106 -3.32 -11.60 -18.56
C ASN A 106 -4.34 -10.54 -18.14
N GLY A 107 -4.30 -9.34 -18.74
CA GLY A 107 -5.16 -8.21 -18.36
C GLY A 107 -4.72 -7.49 -17.09
N HIS A 108 -3.54 -7.79 -16.55
CA HIS A 108 -3.04 -7.14 -15.33
C HIS A 108 -2.52 -5.74 -15.63
N ARG A 109 -2.81 -4.79 -14.74
CA ARG A 109 -2.30 -3.41 -14.79
C ARG A 109 -1.06 -3.27 -13.91
N GLY A 110 -0.02 -2.65 -14.43
CA GLY A 110 1.23 -2.41 -13.69
C GLY A 110 1.31 -0.98 -13.18
N PHE A 111 1.72 -0.81 -11.92
CA PHE A 111 1.90 0.50 -11.31
C PHE A 111 3.25 0.62 -10.62
N GLU A 112 3.90 1.77 -10.74
CA GLU A 112 4.96 2.18 -9.83
C GLU A 112 4.36 3.04 -8.73
N ILE A 113 4.65 2.71 -7.48
CA ILE A 113 4.37 3.58 -6.34
C ILE A 113 5.69 3.99 -5.72
N GLY A 114 5.87 5.29 -5.51
CA GLY A 114 7.06 5.82 -4.88
C GLY A 114 6.76 6.91 -3.87
N ILE A 115 7.77 7.20 -3.05
CA ILE A 115 7.74 8.33 -2.10
C ILE A 115 8.93 9.22 -2.42
N ASN A 116 8.66 10.52 -2.56
CA ASN A 116 9.68 11.55 -2.61
C ASN A 116 9.78 12.17 -1.21
N GLN A 117 10.82 11.81 -0.46
CA GLN A 117 11.07 12.34 0.87
C GLN A 117 12.29 13.27 0.87
N ALA A 118 12.06 14.54 1.16
CA ALA A 118 13.16 15.46 1.47
C ALA A 118 13.85 15.07 2.79
N ALA A 119 15.14 15.38 2.90
CA ALA A 119 15.85 15.16 4.16
C ALA A 119 15.21 15.94 5.31
N GLN A 120 15.23 15.34 6.49
CA GLN A 120 14.68 15.92 7.71
C GLN A 120 15.78 16.14 8.73
N SER A 121 15.92 17.37 9.20
CA SER A 121 16.82 17.71 10.31
C SER A 121 16.17 17.32 11.63
N LEU A 122 16.91 16.60 12.47
CA LEU A 122 16.48 16.17 13.79
C LEU A 122 17.31 16.88 14.88
N PRO A 123 16.84 16.91 16.13
CA PRO A 123 17.62 17.43 17.25
C PRO A 123 18.98 16.73 17.39
N GLY A 124 20.00 17.52 17.76
CA GLY A 124 21.36 17.01 18.00
C GLY A 124 22.18 16.75 16.73
N ASN A 125 22.05 17.58 15.70
CA ASN A 125 22.75 17.47 14.40
C ASN A 125 22.54 16.13 13.67
N ARG A 126 21.47 15.42 14.00
CA ARG A 126 21.07 14.20 13.28
C ARG A 126 20.22 14.56 12.09
N ARG A 127 20.26 13.71 11.06
CA ARG A 127 19.52 13.96 9.81
C ARG A 127 19.00 12.65 9.23
N ILE A 128 17.71 12.61 8.97
CA ILE A 128 17.13 11.58 8.09
C ILE A 128 17.49 11.99 6.66
N PRO A 129 18.15 11.11 5.88
CA PRO A 129 18.58 11.47 4.53
C PRO A 129 17.39 11.65 3.58
N ILE A 130 17.70 12.17 2.40
CA ILE A 130 16.77 12.15 1.26
C ILE A 130 16.54 10.68 0.89
N LEU A 131 15.27 10.29 0.70
CA LEU A 131 14.88 8.92 0.35
C LEU A 131 13.88 8.95 -0.81
N PHE A 132 14.07 8.05 -1.78
CA PHE A 132 13.23 7.92 -2.97
C PHE A 132 12.78 6.47 -3.22
N PRO A 133 12.20 5.78 -2.23
CA PRO A 133 11.82 4.38 -2.40
C PRO A 133 10.75 4.22 -3.47
N ARG A 134 10.88 3.16 -4.27
CA ARG A 134 9.92 2.82 -5.31
C ARG A 134 9.67 1.33 -5.37
N VAL A 135 8.42 0.96 -5.59
CA VAL A 135 8.02 -0.42 -5.86
C VAL A 135 7.18 -0.48 -7.11
N ASN A 136 7.29 -1.59 -7.83
CA ASN A 136 6.36 -1.91 -8.89
C ASN A 136 5.43 -3.01 -8.42
N LEU A 137 4.13 -2.82 -8.58
CA LEU A 137 3.11 -3.82 -8.28
C LEU A 137 2.22 -4.01 -9.51
N TYR A 138 1.51 -5.14 -9.53
CA TYR A 138 0.46 -5.36 -10.51
C TYR A 138 -0.86 -5.56 -9.79
N THR A 139 -1.95 -5.18 -10.45
CA THR A 139 -3.29 -5.60 -10.07
C THR A 139 -3.87 -6.52 -11.12
N ASP A 140 -4.74 -7.43 -10.70
CA ASP A 140 -5.55 -8.22 -11.62
C ASP A 140 -6.64 -7.36 -12.30
N THR A 141 -7.51 -8.03 -13.07
CA THR A 141 -8.63 -7.38 -13.76
C THR A 141 -9.72 -6.85 -12.82
N ALA A 142 -9.77 -7.32 -11.57
CA ALA A 142 -10.67 -6.83 -10.52
C ALA A 142 -10.07 -5.65 -9.73
N GLY A 143 -8.80 -5.32 -9.96
CA GLY A 143 -8.07 -4.29 -9.23
C GLY A 143 -7.41 -4.81 -7.95
N GLU A 144 -7.43 -6.13 -7.73
CA GLU A 144 -6.79 -6.75 -6.57
C GLU A 144 -5.26 -6.78 -6.76
N PRO A 145 -4.49 -6.42 -5.73
CA PRO A 145 -3.03 -6.43 -5.80
C PRO A 145 -2.47 -7.86 -5.89
N LEU A 146 -1.58 -8.08 -6.85
CA LEU A 146 -0.84 -9.35 -7.04
C LEU A 146 0.49 -9.38 -6.27
N GLY A 147 0.75 -8.38 -5.43
CA GLY A 147 2.00 -8.21 -4.69
C GLY A 147 3.04 -7.36 -5.41
N VAL A 148 4.18 -7.14 -4.75
CA VAL A 148 5.28 -6.31 -5.28
C VAL A 148 6.26 -7.13 -6.09
N CYS A 149 6.45 -6.69 -7.33
CA CYS A 149 7.19 -7.39 -8.36
C CYS A 149 8.62 -6.83 -8.56
N SER A 150 8.93 -5.68 -7.94
CA SER A 150 10.27 -5.09 -7.89
C SER A 150 10.38 -4.05 -6.78
N TYR A 151 11.47 -4.06 -6.02
CA TYR A 151 11.85 -3.02 -5.04
C TYR A 151 13.05 -2.21 -5.56
N ARG A 152 13.03 -0.88 -5.43
CA ARG A 152 14.08 0.03 -5.93
C ARG A 152 14.34 1.21 -4.98
N GLN A 153 15.53 1.81 -5.09
CA GLN A 153 15.93 3.08 -4.45
C GLN A 153 15.63 3.16 -2.94
N GLY A 154 16.04 2.14 -2.18
CA GLY A 154 15.86 2.12 -0.72
C GLY A 154 14.49 1.60 -0.27
N ALA A 155 13.64 1.13 -1.19
CA ALA A 155 12.47 0.34 -0.85
C ALA A 155 12.88 -0.99 -0.19
N ILE A 156 12.28 -1.28 0.97
CA ILE A 156 12.63 -2.45 1.79
C ILE A 156 11.47 -3.45 1.82
N ALA A 157 10.24 -2.99 2.07
CA ALA A 157 9.07 -3.86 2.09
C ALA A 157 7.77 -3.12 1.76
N TRP A 158 6.82 -3.87 1.23
CA TRP A 158 5.46 -3.44 0.94
C TRP A 158 4.50 -4.50 1.44
N ALA A 159 3.59 -4.09 2.31
CA ALA A 159 2.63 -4.99 2.91
C ALA A 159 1.26 -4.32 2.97
N GLN A 160 0.22 -5.07 2.65
CA GLN A 160 -1.15 -4.62 2.85
C GLN A 160 -1.42 -4.51 4.35
N ASN A 161 -2.06 -3.41 4.74
CA ASN A 161 -2.42 -3.12 6.11
C ASN A 161 -3.89 -3.50 6.30
N ASP A 162 -4.15 -4.46 7.19
CA ASP A 162 -5.50 -4.91 7.58
C ASP A 162 -6.19 -3.93 8.56
N GLY A 163 -5.60 -2.75 8.79
CA GLY A 163 -6.07 -1.75 9.75
C GLY A 163 -5.35 -1.84 11.09
N THR A 164 -4.49 -2.84 11.33
CA THR A 164 -3.67 -2.94 12.54
C THR A 164 -2.40 -2.09 12.43
N ALA A 165 -2.63 -0.78 12.52
CA ALA A 165 -1.71 0.35 12.69
C ALA A 165 -0.18 0.06 12.76
N LEU A 166 0.60 0.68 11.85
CA LEU A 166 1.80 1.54 12.07
C LEU A 166 2.82 1.17 13.17
N ARG A 167 2.80 -0.05 13.67
CA ARG A 167 3.69 -0.64 14.65
C ARG A 167 4.49 -1.74 13.94
N PRO A 168 5.66 -2.12 14.48
CA PRO A 168 6.39 -3.30 13.99
C PRO A 168 5.41 -4.47 13.89
N TYR A 169 5.35 -5.13 12.73
CA TYR A 169 4.57 -6.36 12.61
C TYR A 169 5.02 -7.32 13.72
N TYR A 170 4.11 -7.74 14.60
CA TYR A 170 4.43 -8.77 15.59
C TYR A 170 4.71 -10.11 14.91
N ARG A 171 4.04 -10.36 13.79
CA ARG A 171 4.23 -11.51 12.91
C ARG A 171 3.96 -11.08 11.46
N CYS A 172 4.72 -11.61 10.50
CA CYS A 172 4.48 -11.31 9.10
C CYS A 172 3.20 -11.98 8.58
N PRO A 173 2.52 -11.38 7.59
CA PRO A 173 1.39 -12.02 6.91
C PRO A 173 1.78 -13.38 6.33
N LEU A 174 0.83 -14.33 6.35
CA LEU A 174 1.00 -15.62 5.66
C LEU A 174 1.33 -15.40 4.18
N GLY A 175 2.28 -16.16 3.65
CA GLY A 175 2.78 -15.98 2.27
C GLY A 175 3.93 -14.98 2.13
N SER A 176 4.40 -14.38 3.24
CA SER A 176 5.65 -13.59 3.23
C SER A 176 6.84 -14.48 2.85
N THR A 177 7.59 -14.04 1.84
CA THR A 177 8.77 -14.74 1.32
C THR A 177 10.06 -14.35 2.03
N LEU A 178 10.06 -13.22 2.74
CA LEU A 178 11.20 -12.78 3.54
C LEU A 178 10.71 -12.10 4.81
N GLU A 179 11.26 -12.53 5.95
CA GLU A 179 11.03 -11.93 7.26
C GLU A 179 12.36 -11.48 7.87
N ARG A 180 12.49 -10.21 8.25
CA ARG A 180 13.69 -9.68 8.90
C ARG A 180 13.34 -8.61 9.93
N MET A 181 14.18 -8.45 10.96
CA MET A 181 14.11 -7.30 11.87
C MET A 181 15.13 -6.24 11.46
N ILE A 182 14.72 -4.97 11.44
CA ILE A 182 15.60 -3.80 11.26
C ILE A 182 15.21 -2.74 12.31
N GLY A 183 16.14 -2.41 13.20
CA GLY A 183 15.83 -1.60 14.39
C GLY A 183 14.73 -2.24 15.24
N ILE A 184 13.68 -1.47 15.52
CA ILE A 184 12.49 -1.97 16.23
C ILE A 184 11.45 -2.62 15.30
N TRP A 185 11.65 -2.58 13.97
CA TRP A 185 10.64 -2.92 12.98
C TRP A 185 10.83 -4.32 12.40
N ARG A 186 9.72 -5.05 12.23
CA ARG A 186 9.69 -6.28 11.43
C ARG A 186 9.34 -5.93 9.98
N VAL A 187 10.17 -6.42 9.08
CA VAL A 187 10.08 -6.31 7.63
C VAL A 187 9.53 -7.62 7.09
N CYS A 188 8.46 -7.53 6.30
CA CYS A 188 7.78 -8.65 5.69
C CYS A 188 7.66 -8.38 4.19
N GLN A 189 8.28 -9.22 3.35
CA GLN A 189 8.16 -9.09 1.89
C GLN A 189 7.19 -10.13 1.35
N LEU A 190 6.10 -9.66 0.76
CA LEU A 190 5.28 -10.48 -0.13
C LEU A 190 5.93 -10.45 -1.50
N ALA A 191 6.40 -11.60 -1.98
CA ALA A 191 6.80 -11.69 -3.38
C ALA A 191 5.54 -11.61 -4.23
N CYS A 192 5.61 -10.83 -5.31
CA CYS A 192 4.68 -10.98 -6.41
C CYS A 192 4.75 -12.42 -6.89
N SER A 193 3.61 -13.11 -6.88
CA SER A 193 3.45 -14.34 -7.66
C SER A 193 3.52 -13.93 -9.13
N LYS A 194 4.74 -13.79 -9.65
CA LYS A 194 4.96 -13.50 -11.06
C LYS A 194 4.59 -14.77 -11.84
N PHE A 195 3.65 -14.56 -12.77
CA PHE A 195 3.18 -15.44 -13.85
C PHE A 195 1.98 -16.34 -13.52
#